data_AF-A0A5C6NPW2-F1
#
_entry.id   AF-A0A5C6NPW2-F1
#
_cell.length_a   1.000
_cell.length_b   1.000
_cell.length_c   1.000
_cell.angle_alpha   90.00
_cell.angle_beta   90.00
_cell.angle_gamma   90.00
#
_symmetry.space_group_name_H-M   'P 1'
#
loop_
_entity.id
_entity.type
_entity.pdbx_description
1 polymer ?
#
loop_
_entity_poly.entity_id
_entity_poly.type
_entity_poly.pdbx_seq_one_letter_code
_entity_poly.pdbx_strand_id
1 'polypeptide(L)'
;MGVAGLDYRKLTDESLDPLAALQPVLTSQNVLSISKLAHRLPVPGGGDATVSASAVHATWLQKLFWKGDPQLLKRPPQGDHDYMHAYDTCAKYLDRLAPADAVRFLDDITFSPDAAKHLSTQTRSEVIKRATRTLRQLCEKSKKRGDGSGEQERTDPAGMTFDEAIAHLQQSQAHLDTLSHAFIQSLKDVQQSYVQLYDLSRSERLKVHDLAVAMATDGQPLGHIRELLGVAVGPLDLSVKTVFGDAVEKVVAALRGDQDSLRKYPEPLKVLEGMVTAVHNNVQLGDGTVTSDDLLSWLHPFCGDAALPVRPRIDVLQILESNFSLRDSDVRLLLLYRTQAVLKDREVRVQT
;
A
#
# COMPACT_ATOMS: atom_id res chain seq x y z
N MET A 1 -32.40 25.57 -4.63
CA MET A 1 -32.01 25.45 -6.06
C MET A 1 -31.33 24.11 -6.22
N GLY A 2 -31.85 23.26 -7.10
CA GLY A 2 -31.21 21.97 -7.38
C GLY A 2 -29.97 22.18 -8.25
N VAL A 3 -28.83 21.65 -7.83
CA VAL A 3 -27.64 21.50 -8.69
C VAL A 3 -27.99 20.47 -9.77
N ALA A 4 -27.97 20.88 -11.04
CA ALA A 4 -28.25 19.99 -12.16
C ALA A 4 -27.19 18.88 -12.22
N GLY A 5 -27.63 17.62 -12.34
CA GLY A 5 -26.75 16.45 -12.37
C GLY A 5 -26.36 15.87 -11.00
N LEU A 6 -26.83 16.46 -9.90
CA LEU A 6 -26.62 15.92 -8.55
C LEU A 6 -27.68 14.86 -8.20
N ASP A 7 -27.23 13.65 -7.88
CA ASP A 7 -28.09 12.58 -7.38
C ASP A 7 -28.28 12.72 -5.87
N TYR A 8 -29.35 13.40 -5.47
CA TYR A 8 -29.67 13.66 -4.07
C TYR A 8 -29.87 12.39 -3.25
N ARG A 9 -30.27 11.27 -3.87
CA ARG A 9 -30.44 10.01 -3.14
C ARG A 9 -29.11 9.50 -2.62
N LYS A 10 -28.04 9.66 -3.40
CA LYS A 10 -26.68 9.28 -3.01
C LYS A 10 -26.07 10.16 -1.91
N LEU A 11 -26.65 11.33 -1.65
CA LEU A 11 -26.16 12.24 -0.59
C LEU A 11 -26.74 11.91 0.79
N THR A 12 -27.87 11.22 0.84
CA THR A 12 -28.59 10.88 2.09
C THR A 12 -28.51 9.39 2.42
N ASP A 13 -27.90 8.59 1.55
CA ASP A 13 -27.67 7.17 1.78
C ASP A 13 -26.41 6.99 2.63
N GLU A 14 -26.59 6.52 3.87
CA GLU A 14 -25.50 6.30 4.83
C GLU A 14 -24.50 5.21 4.41
N SER A 15 -24.82 4.41 3.38
CA SER A 15 -23.93 3.40 2.82
C SER A 15 -23.03 3.92 1.69
N LEU A 16 -23.31 5.10 1.15
CA LEU A 16 -22.62 5.65 -0.02
C LEU A 16 -21.81 6.90 0.34
N ASP A 17 -20.63 7.06 -0.27
CA ASP A 17 -19.81 8.26 -0.08
C ASP A 17 -20.46 9.49 -0.73
N PRO A 18 -20.92 10.49 0.05
CA PRO A 18 -21.51 11.71 -0.51
C PRO A 18 -20.48 12.55 -1.28
N LEU A 19 -19.18 12.46 -0.98
CA LEU A 19 -18.15 13.21 -1.71
C LEU A 19 -18.00 12.69 -3.14
N ALA A 20 -18.10 11.38 -3.36
CA ALA A 20 -18.14 10.79 -4.69
C ALA A 20 -19.34 11.28 -5.51
N ALA A 21 -20.51 11.44 -4.88
CA ALA A 21 -21.70 11.99 -5.54
C ALA A 21 -21.59 13.50 -5.83
N LEU A 22 -20.90 14.27 -4.97
CA LEU A 22 -20.67 15.70 -5.16
C LEU A 22 -19.59 15.99 -6.21
N GLN A 23 -18.53 15.18 -6.30
CA GLN A 23 -17.36 15.47 -7.13
C GLN A 23 -17.72 15.96 -8.55
N PRO A 24 -18.63 15.31 -9.33
CA PRO A 24 -18.94 15.72 -10.69
C PRO A 24 -19.53 17.14 -10.79
N VAL A 25 -20.26 17.58 -9.76
CA VAL A 25 -20.97 18.87 -9.78
C VAL A 25 -20.21 20.01 -9.07
N LEU A 26 -19.14 19.71 -8.34
CA LEU A 26 -18.32 20.74 -7.68
C LEU A 26 -17.60 21.63 -8.70
N THR A 27 -17.70 22.94 -8.52
CA THR A 27 -17.03 23.97 -9.32
C THR A 27 -16.54 25.12 -8.44
N SER A 28 -15.66 25.94 -8.98
CA SER A 28 -15.18 27.19 -8.35
C SER A 28 -16.31 28.12 -7.89
N GLN A 29 -17.47 28.07 -8.55
CA GLN A 29 -18.63 28.89 -8.23
C GLN A 29 -19.46 28.38 -7.05
N ASN A 30 -19.54 27.06 -6.86
CA ASN A 30 -20.47 26.45 -5.90
C ASN A 30 -19.79 25.81 -4.68
N VAL A 31 -18.48 25.51 -4.76
CA VAL A 31 -17.76 24.74 -3.72
C VAL A 31 -17.86 25.39 -2.34
N LEU A 32 -17.82 26.72 -2.26
CA LEU A 32 -17.97 27.45 -0.99
C LEU A 32 -19.38 27.30 -0.40
N SER A 33 -20.42 27.31 -1.24
CA SER A 33 -21.80 27.17 -0.79
C SER A 33 -22.08 25.74 -0.33
N ILE A 34 -21.54 24.75 -1.06
CA ILE A 34 -21.69 23.32 -0.72
C ILE A 34 -20.89 22.99 0.55
N SER A 35 -19.67 23.51 0.71
CA SER A 35 -18.85 23.22 1.90
C SER A 35 -19.49 23.71 3.21
N LYS A 36 -20.27 24.79 3.16
CA LYS A 36 -21.09 25.25 4.30
C LYS A 36 -22.21 24.27 4.69
N LEU A 37 -22.66 23.43 3.75
CA LEU A 37 -23.68 22.41 3.96
C LEU A 37 -23.09 21.04 4.31
N ALA A 38 -21.76 20.90 4.36
CA ALA A 38 -21.09 19.62 4.56
C ALA A 38 -21.49 18.91 5.87
N HIS A 39 -21.73 19.68 6.94
CA HIS A 39 -22.21 19.18 8.24
C HIS A 39 -23.59 18.50 8.19
N ARG A 40 -24.27 18.48 7.04
CA ARG A 40 -25.55 17.78 6.83
C ARG A 40 -25.40 16.47 6.08
N LEU A 41 -24.18 16.14 5.65
CA LEU A 41 -23.89 14.96 4.86
C LEU A 41 -23.26 13.90 5.77
N PRO A 42 -23.82 12.68 5.85
CA PRO A 42 -23.28 11.62 6.69
C PRO A 42 -21.95 11.08 6.13
N VAL A 43 -21.07 10.63 7.01
CA VAL A 43 -19.88 9.87 6.62
C VAL A 43 -20.21 8.37 6.64
N PRO A 44 -19.96 7.61 5.56
CA PRO A 44 -20.25 6.17 5.55
C PRO A 44 -19.53 5.42 6.66
N GLY A 45 -20.29 4.65 7.44
CA GLY A 45 -19.75 3.90 8.58
C GLY A 45 -19.23 4.77 9.75
N GLY A 46 -19.44 6.09 9.69
CA GLY A 46 -18.96 7.05 10.69
C GLY A 46 -19.90 7.31 11.86
N GLY A 47 -21.01 6.56 11.97
CA GLY A 47 -22.08 6.84 12.93
C GLY A 47 -22.65 8.25 12.72
N ASP A 48 -22.58 9.10 13.74
CA ASP A 48 -23.05 10.50 13.69
C ASP A 48 -22.04 11.47 13.05
N ALA A 49 -20.92 10.98 12.53
CA ALA A 49 -19.92 11.83 11.88
C ALA A 49 -20.43 12.39 10.55
N THR A 50 -20.11 13.66 10.28
CA THR A 50 -20.51 14.37 9.06
C THR A 50 -19.32 14.85 8.26
N VAL A 51 -19.52 15.04 6.95
CA VAL A 51 -18.49 15.52 6.04
C VAL A 51 -17.99 16.90 6.47
N SER A 52 -16.67 17.10 6.44
CA SER A 52 -16.06 18.39 6.75
C SER A 52 -16.06 19.33 5.52
N ALA A 53 -16.08 20.65 5.76
CA ALA A 53 -15.92 21.64 4.69
C ALA A 53 -14.58 21.47 3.95
N SER A 54 -13.53 21.06 4.68
CA SER A 54 -12.21 20.77 4.15
C SER A 54 -12.24 19.60 3.15
N ALA A 55 -12.94 18.52 3.49
CA ALA A 55 -13.06 17.36 2.61
C ALA A 55 -13.79 17.71 1.29
N VAL A 56 -14.82 18.56 1.34
CA VAL A 56 -15.49 19.07 0.12
C VAL A 56 -14.50 19.88 -0.74
N HIS A 57 -13.67 20.72 -0.13
CA HIS A 57 -12.64 21.47 -0.85
C HIS A 57 -11.57 20.55 -1.44
N ALA A 58 -11.10 19.53 -0.72
CA ALA A 58 -10.13 18.56 -1.23
C ALA A 58 -10.68 17.79 -2.44
N THR A 59 -11.93 17.29 -2.37
CA THR A 59 -12.59 16.62 -3.49
C THR A 59 -12.73 17.51 -4.72
N TRP A 60 -13.04 18.79 -4.53
CA TRP A 60 -13.06 19.75 -5.63
C TRP A 60 -11.67 20.02 -6.20
N LEU A 61 -10.64 20.17 -5.36
CA LEU A 61 -9.26 20.42 -5.81
C LEU A 61 -8.69 19.25 -6.60
N GLN A 62 -8.98 18.01 -6.20
CA GLN A 62 -8.62 16.82 -6.97
C GLN A 62 -9.28 16.86 -8.36
N LYS A 63 -10.57 17.20 -8.45
CA LYS A 63 -11.25 17.37 -9.74
C LYS A 63 -10.63 18.52 -10.56
N LEU A 64 -10.39 19.67 -9.94
CA LEU A 64 -9.80 20.84 -10.58
C LEU A 64 -8.43 20.51 -11.18
N PHE A 65 -7.60 19.76 -10.46
CA PHE A 65 -6.29 19.34 -10.92
C PHE A 65 -6.38 18.45 -12.16
N TRP A 66 -7.20 17.40 -12.12
CA TRP A 66 -7.26 16.39 -13.19
C TRP A 66 -8.13 16.77 -14.38
N LYS A 67 -9.26 17.43 -14.13
CA LYS A 67 -10.33 17.67 -15.13
C LYS A 67 -10.51 19.15 -15.46
N GLY A 68 -9.90 20.02 -14.66
CA GLY A 68 -10.09 21.46 -14.76
C GLY A 68 -11.39 21.94 -14.13
N ASP A 69 -11.68 23.21 -14.40
CA ASP A 69 -12.88 23.93 -13.95
C ASP A 69 -13.28 24.96 -15.02
N PRO A 70 -14.57 25.13 -15.32
CA PRO A 70 -15.03 26.03 -16.37
C PRO A 70 -14.52 27.47 -16.26
N GLN A 71 -14.20 27.95 -15.04
CA GLN A 71 -13.72 29.31 -14.82
C GLN A 71 -12.20 29.36 -14.57
N LEU A 72 -11.65 28.43 -13.79
CA LEU A 72 -10.26 28.49 -13.38
C LEU A 72 -9.30 27.79 -14.36
N LEU A 73 -9.70 26.65 -14.91
CA LEU A 73 -8.86 25.82 -15.77
C LEU A 73 -9.73 25.16 -16.85
N LYS A 74 -9.97 25.88 -17.95
CA LYS A 74 -11.00 25.55 -18.95
C LYS A 74 -10.79 24.22 -19.71
N ARG A 75 -9.58 23.66 -19.65
CA ARG A 75 -9.22 22.41 -20.33
C ARG A 75 -8.46 21.52 -19.36
N PRO A 76 -8.62 20.19 -19.44
CA PRO A 76 -7.79 19.26 -18.70
C PRO A 76 -6.31 19.43 -19.06
N PRO A 77 -5.38 19.34 -18.09
CA PRO A 77 -3.94 19.37 -18.35
C PRO A 77 -3.50 18.17 -19.20
N GLN A 78 -2.52 18.35 -20.09
CA GLN A 78 -2.04 17.29 -20.99
C GLN A 78 -0.56 16.95 -20.84
N GLY A 79 0.23 17.79 -20.18
CA GLY A 79 1.65 17.54 -19.94
C GLY A 79 2.16 18.24 -18.67
N ASP A 80 3.42 17.98 -18.33
CA ASP A 80 4.06 18.44 -17.09
C ASP A 80 3.85 19.94 -16.82
N HIS A 81 3.99 20.78 -17.85
CA HIS A 81 3.78 22.22 -17.73
C HIS A 81 2.33 22.59 -17.35
N ASP A 82 1.35 21.91 -17.94
CA ASP A 82 -0.06 22.12 -17.64
C ASP A 82 -0.42 21.59 -16.25
N TYR A 83 0.14 20.44 -15.85
CA TYR A 83 -0.04 19.90 -14.50
C TYR A 83 0.55 20.80 -13.43
N MET A 84 1.71 21.41 -13.68
CA MET A 84 2.25 22.43 -12.79
C MET A 84 1.35 23.67 -12.71
N HIS A 85 0.79 24.12 -13.83
CA HIS A 85 -0.17 25.23 -13.84
C HIS A 85 -1.47 24.88 -13.08
N ALA A 86 -1.96 23.65 -13.23
CA ALA A 86 -3.11 23.13 -12.51
C ALA A 86 -2.83 23.09 -11.00
N TYR A 87 -1.64 22.62 -10.59
CA TYR A 87 -1.19 22.67 -9.20
C TYR A 87 -1.11 24.10 -8.67
N ASP A 88 -0.48 25.04 -9.40
CA ASP A 88 -0.38 26.44 -8.97
C ASP A 88 -1.77 27.10 -8.81
N THR A 89 -2.75 26.63 -9.57
CA THR A 89 -4.15 27.05 -9.42
C THR A 89 -4.79 26.44 -8.17
N CYS A 90 -4.54 25.15 -7.89
CA CYS A 90 -5.02 24.48 -6.68
C CYS A 90 -4.37 25.04 -5.40
N ALA A 91 -3.08 25.37 -5.45
CA ALA A 91 -2.26 25.83 -4.33
C ALA A 91 -2.85 27.08 -3.63
N LYS A 92 -3.59 27.91 -4.38
CA LYS A 92 -4.29 29.10 -3.87
C LYS A 92 -5.40 28.80 -2.86
N TYR A 93 -5.82 27.54 -2.76
CA TYR A 93 -6.92 27.10 -1.90
C TYR A 93 -6.48 26.11 -0.81
N LEU A 94 -5.17 25.83 -0.69
CA LEU A 94 -4.65 24.94 0.36
C LEU A 94 -4.92 25.48 1.78
N ASP A 95 -5.10 26.78 1.94
CA ASP A 95 -5.47 27.41 3.21
C ASP A 95 -6.91 27.06 3.67
N ARG A 96 -7.71 26.45 2.80
CA ARG A 96 -9.05 25.93 3.11
C ARG A 96 -9.05 24.47 3.57
N LEU A 97 -7.90 23.81 3.53
CA LEU A 97 -7.78 22.40 3.88
C LEU A 97 -7.24 22.25 5.30
N ALA A 98 -7.82 21.28 6.00
CA ALA A 98 -7.20 20.66 7.16
C ALA A 98 -5.92 19.90 6.71
N PRO A 99 -4.92 19.74 7.60
CA PRO A 99 -3.70 19.01 7.28
C PRO A 99 -3.92 17.63 6.66
N ALA A 100 -4.81 16.79 7.21
CA ALA A 100 -5.09 15.46 6.67
C ALA A 100 -5.67 15.51 5.24
N ASP A 101 -6.60 16.42 4.99
CA ASP A 101 -7.21 16.60 3.67
C ASP A 101 -6.23 17.17 2.64
N ALA A 102 -5.30 18.03 3.07
CA ALA A 102 -4.23 18.53 2.22
C ALA A 102 -3.29 17.40 1.80
N VAL A 103 -2.89 16.54 2.75
CA VAL A 103 -2.09 15.35 2.47
C VAL A 103 -2.80 14.42 1.49
N ARG A 104 -4.06 14.07 1.75
CA ARG A 104 -4.84 13.20 0.85
C ARG A 104 -4.92 13.76 -0.57
N PHE A 105 -5.23 15.06 -0.71
CA PHE A 105 -5.24 15.72 -2.01
C PHE A 105 -3.88 15.64 -2.72
N LEU A 106 -2.79 15.88 -1.99
CA LEU A 106 -1.44 15.85 -2.56
C LEU A 106 -1.03 14.44 -2.98
N ASP A 107 -1.35 13.42 -2.17
CA ASP A 107 -1.12 12.02 -2.52
C ASP A 107 -1.93 11.62 -3.75
N ASP A 108 -3.19 12.03 -3.87
CA ASP A 108 -4.04 11.75 -5.03
C ASP A 108 -3.47 12.31 -6.35
N ILE A 109 -2.71 13.40 -6.30
CA ILE A 109 -2.10 14.02 -7.49
C ILE A 109 -0.62 13.65 -7.71
N THR A 110 0.01 12.94 -6.76
CA THR A 110 1.45 12.57 -6.86
C THR A 110 1.75 11.08 -6.73
N PHE A 111 0.93 10.31 -6.01
CA PHE A 111 1.13 8.87 -5.75
C PHE A 111 -0.08 8.02 -6.16
N SER A 112 -0.90 8.51 -7.10
CA SER A 112 -1.95 7.73 -7.74
C SER A 112 -1.46 7.09 -9.05
N PRO A 113 -2.13 6.04 -9.55
CA PRO A 113 -1.83 5.46 -10.87
C PRO A 113 -1.88 6.50 -11.99
N ASP A 114 -2.83 7.44 -11.93
CA ASP A 114 -2.92 8.55 -12.89
C ASP A 114 -1.71 9.50 -12.77
N ALA A 115 -1.25 9.78 -11.54
CA ALA A 115 -0.03 10.56 -11.33
C ALA A 115 1.22 9.90 -11.90
N ALA A 116 1.43 8.62 -11.61
CA ALA A 116 2.56 7.85 -12.14
C ALA A 116 2.55 7.74 -13.68
N LYS A 117 1.34 7.76 -14.28
CA LYS A 117 1.16 7.68 -15.73
C LYS A 117 1.36 9.02 -16.44
N HIS A 118 0.89 10.12 -15.85
CA HIS A 118 0.77 11.40 -16.54
C HIS A 118 1.81 12.44 -16.13
N LEU A 119 2.41 12.32 -14.95
CA LEU A 119 3.42 13.25 -14.46
C LEU A 119 4.79 12.59 -14.41
N SER A 120 5.81 13.33 -14.86
CA SER A 120 7.18 12.91 -14.60
C SER A 120 7.51 12.96 -13.10
N THR A 121 8.49 12.16 -12.66
CA THR A 121 9.02 12.21 -11.29
C THR A 121 9.46 13.63 -10.91
N GLN A 122 9.99 14.41 -11.87
CA GLN A 122 10.41 15.78 -11.65
C GLN A 122 9.22 16.71 -11.34
N THR A 123 8.12 16.60 -12.08
CA THR A 123 6.89 17.36 -11.82
C THR A 123 6.32 17.04 -10.45
N ARG A 124 6.22 15.75 -10.10
CA ARG A 124 5.74 15.32 -8.79
C ARG A 124 6.63 15.85 -7.66
N SER A 125 7.94 15.81 -7.84
CA SER A 125 8.93 16.38 -6.90
C SER A 125 8.73 17.89 -6.72
N GLU A 126 8.49 18.64 -7.79
CA GLU A 126 8.25 20.09 -7.70
C GLU A 126 6.91 20.42 -7.02
N VAL A 127 5.85 19.64 -7.27
CA VAL A 127 4.56 19.74 -6.57
C VAL A 127 4.77 19.57 -5.06
N ILE A 128 5.42 18.49 -4.63
CA ILE A 128 5.68 18.20 -3.20
C ILE A 128 6.53 19.32 -2.57
N LYS A 129 7.57 19.81 -3.24
CA LYS A 129 8.41 20.92 -2.75
C LYS A 129 7.62 22.21 -2.56
N ARG A 130 6.74 22.57 -3.49
CA ARG A 130 5.89 23.76 -3.38
C ARG A 130 4.82 23.60 -2.31
N ALA A 131 4.22 22.42 -2.20
CA ALA A 131 3.21 22.12 -1.20
C ALA A 131 3.79 22.20 0.21
N THR A 132 4.95 21.58 0.43
CA THR A 132 5.69 21.64 1.70
C THR A 132 5.98 23.08 2.13
N ARG A 133 6.43 23.93 1.20
CA ARG A 133 6.65 25.38 1.47
C ARG A 133 5.36 26.08 1.86
N THR A 134 4.26 25.78 1.19
CA THR A 134 2.95 26.39 1.44
C THR A 134 2.41 25.96 2.81
N LEU A 135 2.46 24.67 3.15
CA LEU A 135 2.03 24.16 4.46
C LEU A 135 2.85 24.74 5.61
N ARG A 136 4.17 24.91 5.45
CA ARG A 136 5.00 25.62 6.45
C ARG A 136 4.51 27.05 6.69
N GLN A 137 4.20 27.80 5.62
CA GLN A 137 3.67 29.15 5.76
C GLN A 137 2.30 29.17 6.46
N LEU A 138 1.45 28.17 6.22
CA LEU A 138 0.16 28.04 6.89
C LEU A 138 0.32 27.67 8.37
N CYS A 139 1.26 26.76 8.69
CA CYS A 139 1.63 26.42 10.06
C CYS A 139 2.03 27.67 10.84
N GLU A 140 2.96 28.48 10.31
CA GLU A 140 3.40 29.74 10.92
C GLU A 140 2.26 30.75 11.10
N LYS A 141 1.37 30.88 10.10
CA LYS A 141 0.19 31.76 10.21
C LYS A 141 -0.78 31.28 11.29
N SER A 142 -0.92 29.98 11.48
CA SER A 142 -1.80 29.40 12.50
C SER A 142 -1.25 29.62 13.91
N LYS A 143 0.05 29.42 14.12
CA LYS A 143 0.75 29.67 15.39
C LYS A 143 0.62 31.14 15.83
N LYS A 144 0.80 32.08 14.92
CA LYS A 144 0.63 33.53 15.19
C LYS A 144 -0.80 33.97 15.55
N ARG A 145 -1.82 33.20 15.17
CA ARG A 145 -3.23 33.48 15.52
C ARG A 145 -3.63 32.89 16.88
N GLY A 146 -2.88 31.91 17.38
CA GLY A 146 -3.15 31.19 18.64
C GLY A 146 -2.60 31.85 19.90
N ASP A 147 -1.78 32.90 19.78
CA ASP A 147 -1.03 33.53 20.89
C ASP A 147 -1.91 34.38 21.86
N GLY A 148 -3.24 34.26 21.78
CA GLY A 148 -4.21 35.03 22.59
C GLY A 148 -5.13 34.21 23.50
N SER A 149 -5.07 32.88 23.45
CA SER A 149 -5.86 32.01 24.34
C SER A 149 -5.13 30.68 24.51
N GLY A 150 -4.66 30.41 25.73
CA GLY A 150 -4.00 29.17 26.07
C GLY A 150 -4.81 27.93 25.68
N GLU A 151 -4.08 26.89 25.27
CA GLU A 151 -4.53 25.50 25.12
C GLU A 151 -5.53 25.24 23.97
N GLN A 152 -5.00 24.93 22.79
CA GLN A 152 -5.20 23.69 22.05
C GLN A 152 -4.62 23.90 20.64
N GLU A 153 -3.51 23.24 20.32
CA GLU A 153 -3.09 23.08 18.93
C GLU A 153 -4.29 22.46 18.20
N ARG A 154 -4.94 23.21 17.30
CA ARG A 154 -6.17 22.79 16.63
C ARG A 154 -5.85 21.59 15.74
N THR A 155 -5.88 20.41 16.33
CA THR A 155 -5.91 19.15 15.64
C THR A 155 -7.15 19.14 14.75
N ASP A 156 -7.00 18.76 13.49
CA ASP A 156 -8.18 18.59 12.64
C ASP A 156 -9.06 17.44 13.18
N PRO A 157 -10.33 17.30 12.74
CA PRO A 157 -11.20 16.22 13.20
C PRO A 157 -10.62 14.81 12.98
N ALA A 158 -9.59 14.68 12.13
CA ALA A 158 -8.89 13.45 11.80
C ALA A 158 -7.60 13.24 12.61
N GLY A 159 -7.23 14.17 13.50
CA GLY A 159 -6.07 14.01 14.37
C GLY A 159 -4.75 14.55 13.82
N MET A 160 -4.69 15.06 12.58
CA MET A 160 -3.41 15.43 11.94
C MET A 160 -3.04 16.90 12.15
N THR A 161 -1.79 17.14 12.51
CA THR A 161 -1.17 18.46 12.64
C THR A 161 -0.46 18.90 11.36
N PHE A 162 -0.14 20.20 11.26
CA PHE A 162 0.67 20.69 10.14
C PHE A 162 2.09 20.10 10.14
N ASP A 163 2.68 19.88 11.31
CA ASP A 163 4.04 19.34 11.41
C ASP A 163 4.10 17.88 10.94
N GLU A 164 3.07 17.07 11.26
CA GLU A 164 2.91 15.72 10.71
C GLU A 164 2.67 15.72 9.19
N ALA A 165 1.82 16.62 8.68
CA ALA A 165 1.60 16.77 7.24
C ALA A 165 2.89 17.17 6.50
N ILE A 166 3.70 18.06 7.08
CA ILE A 166 4.99 18.46 6.52
C ILE A 166 5.96 17.28 6.53
N ALA A 167 6.02 16.50 7.62
CA ALA A 167 6.86 15.30 7.71
C ALA A 167 6.46 14.26 6.66
N HIS A 168 5.15 14.05 6.45
CA HIS A 168 4.62 13.18 5.40
C HIS A 168 5.10 13.61 4.01
N LEU A 169 5.03 14.91 3.68
CA LEU A 169 5.52 15.41 2.40
C LEU A 169 7.05 15.34 2.26
N GLN A 170 7.80 15.47 3.34
CA GLN A 170 9.25 15.28 3.33
C GLN A 170 9.63 13.82 3.03
N GLN A 171 8.90 12.86 3.60
CA GLN A 171 9.05 11.45 3.26
C GLN A 171 8.70 11.20 1.79
N SER A 172 7.59 11.76 1.31
CA SER A 172 7.19 11.69 -0.10
C SER A 172 8.27 12.22 -1.05
N GLN A 173 8.90 13.34 -0.68
CA GLN A 173 10.01 13.90 -1.43
C GLN A 173 11.21 12.96 -1.47
N ALA A 174 11.63 12.44 -0.32
CA ALA A 174 12.75 11.53 -0.22
C ALA A 174 12.48 10.25 -1.02
N HIS A 175 11.25 9.73 -0.99
CA HIS A 175 10.85 8.57 -1.80
C HIS A 175 11.01 8.83 -3.30
N LEU A 176 10.53 9.98 -3.82
CA LEU A 176 10.67 10.30 -5.24
C LEU A 176 12.13 10.35 -5.69
N ASP A 177 13.05 10.78 -4.82
CA ASP A 177 14.48 10.80 -5.10
C ASP A 177 15.02 9.36 -5.28
N THR A 178 14.48 8.37 -4.54
CA THR A 178 14.86 6.95 -4.67
C THR A 178 14.42 6.31 -5.99
N LEU A 179 13.46 6.88 -6.72
CA LEU A 179 13.01 6.28 -7.98
C LEU A 179 14.12 6.23 -9.02
N SER A 180 15.11 7.12 -8.94
CA SER A 180 16.30 7.11 -9.81
C SER A 180 17.39 6.12 -9.36
N HIS A 181 17.24 5.47 -8.20
CA HIS A 181 18.22 4.54 -7.66
C HIS A 181 18.45 3.37 -8.63
N ALA A 182 19.72 2.95 -8.78
CA ALA A 182 20.11 1.94 -9.76
C ALA A 182 19.32 0.63 -9.64
N PHE A 183 19.13 0.16 -8.40
CA PHE A 183 18.27 -1.01 -8.12
C PHE A 183 16.82 -0.82 -8.55
N ILE A 184 16.20 0.31 -8.25
CA ILE A 184 14.80 0.55 -8.63
C ILE A 184 14.65 0.60 -10.15
N GLN A 185 15.66 1.11 -10.85
CA GLN A 185 15.68 1.08 -12.31
C GLN A 185 15.91 -0.34 -12.87
N SER A 186 16.75 -1.17 -12.23
CA SER A 186 16.99 -2.55 -12.68
C SER A 186 15.79 -3.46 -12.50
N LEU A 187 14.87 -3.15 -11.58
CA LEU A 187 13.61 -3.89 -11.41
C LEU A 187 12.73 -3.88 -12.67
N LYS A 188 12.94 -2.95 -13.62
CA LYS A 188 12.23 -2.94 -14.91
C LYS A 188 12.53 -4.19 -15.75
N ASP A 189 13.76 -4.67 -15.68
CA ASP A 189 14.22 -5.85 -16.42
C ASP A 189 13.76 -7.15 -15.76
N VAL A 190 13.48 -7.11 -14.46
CA VAL A 190 12.94 -8.22 -13.69
C VAL A 190 11.42 -8.30 -13.87
N GLN A 191 10.71 -7.26 -13.43
CA GLN A 191 9.26 -7.18 -13.48
C GLN A 191 8.77 -5.73 -13.33
N GLN A 192 8.23 -5.18 -14.41
CA GLN A 192 7.77 -3.79 -14.49
C GLN A 192 6.74 -3.41 -13.40
N SER A 193 5.92 -4.37 -12.93
CA SER A 193 4.95 -4.11 -11.87
C SER A 193 5.59 -3.77 -10.53
N TYR A 194 6.80 -4.26 -10.22
CA TYR A 194 7.49 -3.91 -8.97
C TYR A 194 7.87 -2.44 -8.93
N VAL A 195 8.30 -1.87 -10.06
CA VAL A 195 8.62 -0.44 -10.15
C VAL A 195 7.37 0.40 -9.91
N GLN A 196 6.24 0.00 -10.49
CA GLN A 196 4.96 0.68 -10.29
C GLN A 196 4.47 0.59 -8.85
N LEU A 197 4.51 -0.62 -8.25
CA LEU A 197 4.14 -0.83 -6.85
C LEU A 197 5.05 -0.05 -5.90
N TYR A 198 6.35 0.02 -6.19
CA TYR A 198 7.30 0.79 -5.40
C TYR A 198 7.03 2.29 -5.51
N ASP A 199 6.83 2.83 -6.72
CA ASP A 199 6.48 4.23 -6.94
C ASP A 199 5.21 4.64 -6.18
N LEU A 200 4.16 3.83 -6.29
CA LEU A 200 2.90 4.06 -5.57
C LEU A 200 2.99 3.77 -4.06
N SER A 201 4.06 3.11 -3.60
CA SER A 201 4.25 2.81 -2.19
C SER A 201 4.55 4.06 -1.37
N ARG A 202 5.19 5.09 -1.96
CA ARG A 202 5.69 6.27 -1.24
C ARG A 202 6.61 5.92 -0.05
N SER A 203 7.22 4.74 -0.11
CA SER A 203 7.92 4.11 1.02
C SER A 203 7.07 3.99 2.29
N GLU A 204 5.75 3.85 2.16
CA GLU A 204 4.88 3.49 3.27
C GLU A 204 5.15 2.05 3.69
N ARG A 205 5.40 1.84 4.98
CA ARG A 205 5.76 0.54 5.56
C ARG A 205 4.90 -0.62 5.06
N LEU A 206 3.57 -0.49 5.10
CA LEU A 206 2.66 -1.55 4.69
C LEU A 206 2.76 -1.87 3.19
N LYS A 207 2.85 -0.84 2.33
CA LYS A 207 2.96 -1.03 0.88
C LYS A 207 4.32 -1.60 0.47
N VAL A 208 5.39 -1.17 1.12
CA VAL A 208 6.74 -1.72 0.92
C VAL A 208 6.80 -3.17 1.41
N HIS A 209 6.18 -3.47 2.55
CA HIS A 209 6.04 -4.84 3.06
C HIS A 209 5.29 -5.73 2.07
N ASP A 210 4.13 -5.30 1.58
CA ASP A 210 3.34 -6.08 0.61
C ASP A 210 4.11 -6.32 -0.70
N LEU A 211 4.86 -5.32 -1.18
CA LEU A 211 5.76 -5.50 -2.33
C LEU A 211 6.88 -6.50 -2.03
N ALA A 212 7.53 -6.38 -0.88
CA ALA A 212 8.60 -7.28 -0.48
C ALA A 212 8.11 -8.73 -0.31
N VAL A 213 6.89 -8.91 0.21
CA VAL A 213 6.21 -10.21 0.28
C VAL A 213 5.88 -10.74 -1.11
N ALA A 214 5.39 -9.89 -2.02
CA ALA A 214 5.16 -10.28 -3.40
C ALA A 214 6.46 -10.77 -4.08
N MET A 215 7.56 -10.03 -3.93
CA MET A 215 8.88 -10.45 -4.42
C MET A 215 9.31 -11.79 -3.83
N ALA A 216 9.09 -12.02 -2.53
CA ALA A 216 9.39 -13.31 -1.89
C ALA A 216 8.56 -14.45 -2.50
N THR A 217 7.25 -14.26 -2.64
CA THR A 217 6.36 -15.29 -3.22
C THR A 217 6.57 -15.51 -4.72
N ASP A 218 7.11 -14.52 -5.42
CA ASP A 218 7.51 -14.65 -6.82
C ASP A 218 8.89 -15.36 -6.96
N GLY A 219 9.52 -15.75 -5.85
CA GLY A 219 10.80 -16.46 -5.82
C GLY A 219 12.02 -15.58 -6.12
N GLN A 220 11.91 -14.26 -5.90
CA GLN A 220 13.02 -13.34 -6.14
C GLN A 220 14.18 -13.60 -5.17
N PRO A 221 15.44 -13.33 -5.59
CA PRO A 221 16.59 -13.42 -4.70
C PRO A 221 16.43 -12.57 -3.45
N LEU A 222 16.85 -13.09 -2.29
CA LEU A 222 16.79 -12.39 -1.00
C LEU A 222 17.59 -11.08 -1.01
N GLY A 223 18.66 -11.02 -1.83
CA GLY A 223 19.41 -9.79 -2.08
C GLY A 223 18.55 -8.67 -2.67
N HIS A 224 17.63 -8.97 -3.59
CA HIS A 224 16.72 -7.97 -4.15
C HIS A 224 15.73 -7.47 -3.09
N ILE A 225 15.21 -8.37 -2.24
CA ILE A 225 14.31 -7.98 -1.14
C ILE A 225 15.07 -7.08 -0.16
N ARG A 226 16.31 -7.45 0.21
CA ARG A 226 17.17 -6.63 1.06
C ARG A 226 17.41 -5.25 0.48
N GLU A 227 17.74 -5.18 -0.81
CA GLU A 227 18.04 -3.91 -1.48
C GLU A 227 16.79 -3.04 -1.58
N LEU A 228 15.61 -3.59 -1.87
CA LEU A 228 14.34 -2.88 -1.80
C LEU A 228 14.12 -2.24 -0.42
N LEU A 229 14.28 -3.03 0.65
CA LEU A 229 14.12 -2.54 2.02
C LEU A 229 15.16 -1.50 2.41
N GLY A 230 16.38 -1.58 1.85
CA GLY A 230 17.46 -0.63 2.08
C GLY A 230 17.31 0.69 1.31
N VAL A 231 16.66 0.65 0.14
CA VAL A 231 16.41 1.84 -0.69
C VAL A 231 15.19 2.62 -0.20
N ALA A 232 14.17 1.94 0.31
CA ALA A 232 12.97 2.58 0.83
C ALA A 232 13.29 3.52 2.01
N VAL A 233 12.60 4.67 2.06
CA VAL A 233 12.83 5.72 3.07
C VAL A 233 11.88 5.63 4.24
N GLY A 234 12.32 6.08 5.42
CA GLY A 234 11.51 6.16 6.63
C GLY A 234 11.65 4.94 7.56
N PRO A 235 10.97 4.96 8.72
CA PRO A 235 11.03 3.88 9.69
C PRO A 235 10.19 2.69 9.20
N LEU A 236 10.84 1.77 8.49
CA LEU A 236 10.16 0.57 8.00
C LEU A 236 10.05 -0.49 9.11
N ASP A 237 11.08 -0.62 9.94
CA ASP A 237 11.20 -1.72 10.92
C ASP A 237 10.91 -3.09 10.28
N LEU A 238 11.39 -3.27 9.04
CA LEU A 238 11.26 -4.48 8.24
C LEU A 238 12.64 -5.10 8.05
N SER A 239 12.69 -6.43 8.18
CA SER A 239 13.83 -7.23 7.79
C SER A 239 13.43 -8.26 6.75
N VAL A 240 14.40 -8.76 5.97
CA VAL A 240 14.18 -9.86 5.03
C VAL A 240 13.55 -11.05 5.75
N LYS A 241 14.02 -11.39 6.96
CA LYS A 241 13.49 -12.49 7.77
C LYS A 241 12.02 -12.31 8.13
N THR A 242 11.62 -11.12 8.58
CA THR A 242 10.20 -10.84 8.91
C THR A 242 9.31 -10.92 7.66
N VAL A 243 9.76 -10.33 6.53
CA VAL A 243 9.02 -10.38 5.27
C VAL A 243 8.86 -11.83 4.78
N PHE A 244 9.92 -12.63 4.86
CA PHE A 244 9.89 -14.02 4.41
C PHE A 244 9.00 -14.89 5.29
N GLY A 245 9.01 -14.67 6.61
CA GLY A 245 8.09 -15.34 7.53
C GLY A 245 6.63 -15.06 7.17
N ASP A 246 6.28 -13.79 6.94
CA ASP A 246 4.92 -13.39 6.55
C ASP A 246 4.52 -13.96 5.18
N ALA A 247 5.48 -14.05 4.24
CA ALA A 247 5.26 -14.71 2.96
C ALA A 247 4.96 -16.21 3.12
N VAL A 248 5.71 -16.91 3.97
CA VAL A 248 5.48 -18.33 4.28
C VAL A 248 4.11 -18.52 4.94
N GLU A 249 3.73 -17.65 5.88
CA GLU A 249 2.40 -17.71 6.52
C GLU A 249 1.26 -17.57 5.50
N LYS A 250 1.37 -16.63 4.56
CA LYS A 250 0.38 -16.44 3.48
C LYS A 250 0.27 -17.69 2.58
N VAL A 251 1.39 -18.32 2.23
CA VAL A 251 1.41 -19.55 1.42
C VAL A 251 0.85 -20.75 2.21
N VAL A 252 1.19 -20.85 3.49
CA VAL A 252 0.65 -21.89 4.40
C VAL A 252 -0.86 -21.74 4.57
N ALA A 253 -1.38 -20.52 4.65
CA ALA A 253 -2.83 -20.28 4.67
C ALA A 253 -3.50 -20.83 3.40
N ALA A 254 -2.92 -20.61 2.22
CA ALA A 254 -3.40 -21.21 0.97
C ALA A 254 -3.32 -22.74 1.00
N LEU A 255 -2.23 -23.33 1.50
CA LEU A 255 -2.09 -24.79 1.65
C LEU A 255 -3.11 -25.40 2.63
N ARG A 256 -3.60 -24.63 3.61
CA ARG A 256 -4.67 -25.01 4.54
C ARG A 256 -6.07 -24.93 3.91
N GLY A 257 -6.19 -24.36 2.72
CA GLY A 257 -7.47 -24.21 2.02
C GLY A 257 -8.17 -22.87 2.23
N ASP A 258 -7.48 -21.86 2.76
CA ASP A 258 -8.03 -20.50 2.88
C ASP A 258 -8.35 -19.93 1.49
N GLN A 259 -9.61 -19.53 1.27
CA GLN A 259 -10.11 -19.18 -0.06
C GLN A 259 -9.50 -17.87 -0.58
N ASP A 260 -9.27 -16.89 0.29
CA ASP A 260 -8.70 -15.61 -0.12
C ASP A 260 -7.20 -15.75 -0.46
N SER A 261 -6.47 -16.58 0.28
CA SER A 261 -5.08 -16.92 0.01
C SER A 261 -4.94 -17.77 -1.25
N LEU A 262 -5.83 -18.74 -1.49
CA LEU A 262 -5.84 -19.54 -2.72
C LEU A 262 -6.11 -18.72 -3.99
N ARG A 263 -6.94 -17.68 -3.90
CA ARG A 263 -7.14 -16.74 -5.02
C ARG A 263 -5.87 -15.99 -5.38
N LYS A 264 -5.03 -15.69 -4.39
CA LYS A 264 -3.73 -15.02 -4.57
C LYS A 264 -2.63 -15.99 -5.00
N TYR A 265 -2.63 -17.19 -4.45
CA TYR A 265 -1.63 -18.23 -4.67
C TYR A 265 -2.31 -19.53 -5.13
N PRO A 266 -2.70 -19.65 -6.41
CA PRO A 266 -3.43 -20.81 -6.92
C PRO A 266 -2.58 -22.08 -6.96
N GLU A 267 -1.25 -21.95 -7.07
CA GLU A 267 -0.29 -23.06 -7.03
C GLU A 267 0.64 -22.93 -5.80
N PRO A 268 0.15 -23.06 -4.56
CA PRO A 268 0.91 -22.68 -3.36
C PRO A 268 2.16 -23.54 -3.12
N LEU A 269 2.17 -24.80 -3.57
CA LEU A 269 3.36 -25.67 -3.49
C LEU A 269 4.49 -25.19 -4.40
N LYS A 270 4.17 -24.73 -5.62
CA LYS A 270 5.15 -24.20 -6.59
C LYS A 270 5.71 -22.86 -6.13
N VAL A 271 4.86 -22.02 -5.53
CA VAL A 271 5.27 -20.78 -4.86
C VAL A 271 6.27 -21.09 -3.74
N LEU A 272 5.94 -22.05 -2.87
CA LEU A 272 6.83 -22.46 -1.78
C LEU A 272 8.17 -23.02 -2.30
N GLU A 273 8.15 -23.83 -3.35
CA GLU A 273 9.36 -24.36 -3.98
C GLU A 273 10.27 -23.24 -4.49
N GLY A 274 9.72 -22.21 -5.14
CA GLY A 274 10.48 -21.03 -5.56
C GLY A 274 11.11 -20.29 -4.38
N MET A 275 10.34 -20.09 -3.30
CA MET A 275 10.83 -19.47 -2.06
C MET A 275 11.97 -20.28 -1.42
N VAL A 276 11.80 -21.59 -1.30
CA VAL A 276 12.80 -22.52 -0.76
C VAL A 276 14.09 -22.49 -1.59
N THR A 277 13.96 -22.48 -2.92
CA THR A 277 15.09 -22.38 -3.86
C THR A 277 15.83 -21.06 -3.67
N ALA A 278 15.12 -19.94 -3.50
CA ALA A 278 15.73 -18.63 -3.27
C ALA A 278 16.55 -18.61 -1.97
N VAL A 279 16.04 -19.20 -0.88
CA VAL A 279 16.78 -19.34 0.39
C VAL A 279 17.98 -20.26 0.23
N HIS A 280 17.84 -21.39 -0.46
CA HIS A 280 18.96 -22.30 -0.74
C HIS A 280 20.10 -21.57 -1.45
N ASN A 281 19.81 -20.86 -2.53
CA ASN A 281 20.80 -20.09 -3.27
C ASN A 281 21.48 -19.02 -2.39
N ASN A 282 20.73 -18.35 -1.54
CA ASN A 282 21.26 -17.33 -0.63
C ASN A 282 22.24 -17.93 0.40
N VAL A 283 21.90 -19.09 0.97
CA VAL A 283 22.77 -19.82 1.90
C VAL A 283 24.05 -20.30 1.20
N GLN A 284 23.96 -20.78 -0.05
CA GLN A 284 25.15 -21.17 -0.83
C GLN A 284 26.10 -19.99 -1.10
N LEU A 285 25.56 -18.78 -1.20
CA LEU A 285 26.35 -17.54 -1.32
C LEU A 285 26.92 -17.05 0.03
N GLY A 286 26.66 -17.75 1.13
CA GLY A 286 27.16 -17.43 2.46
C GLY A 286 26.36 -16.36 3.22
N ASP A 287 25.16 -16.01 2.74
CA ASP A 287 24.30 -15.04 3.41
C ASP A 287 23.29 -15.75 4.33
N GLY A 288 23.48 -15.54 5.65
CA GLY A 288 22.69 -16.16 6.71
C GLY A 288 21.48 -15.35 7.19
N THR A 289 20.97 -14.39 6.41
CA THR A 289 19.79 -13.59 6.82
C THR A 289 18.52 -14.40 7.01
N VAL A 290 18.29 -15.38 6.14
CA VAL A 290 17.25 -16.38 6.27
C VAL A 290 17.92 -17.72 6.05
N THR A 291 17.81 -18.58 7.04
CA THR A 291 18.44 -19.89 7.04
C THR A 291 17.43 -21.01 6.75
N SER A 292 17.93 -22.21 6.45
CA SER A 292 17.10 -23.40 6.39
C SER A 292 16.36 -23.67 7.70
N ASP A 293 16.99 -23.37 8.84
CA ASP A 293 16.38 -23.53 10.16
C ASP A 293 15.21 -22.57 10.38
N ASP A 294 15.29 -21.34 9.85
CA ASP A 294 14.19 -20.39 9.88
C ASP A 294 12.98 -20.91 9.10
N LEU A 295 13.19 -21.37 7.86
CA LEU A 295 12.14 -21.98 7.04
C LEU A 295 11.50 -23.20 7.72
N LEU A 296 12.34 -24.08 8.28
CA LEU A 296 11.85 -25.23 9.03
C LEU A 296 11.02 -24.80 10.23
N SER A 297 11.43 -23.76 10.97
CA SER A 297 10.68 -23.26 12.12
C SER A 297 9.29 -22.72 11.75
N TRP A 298 9.15 -22.08 10.58
CA TRP A 298 7.87 -21.55 10.09
C TRP A 298 6.95 -22.64 9.52
N LEU A 299 7.53 -23.66 8.87
CA LEU A 299 6.75 -24.74 8.24
C LEU A 299 6.40 -25.89 9.21
N HIS A 300 7.18 -26.08 10.27
CA HIS A 300 6.98 -27.17 11.23
C HIS A 300 5.56 -27.20 11.84
N PRO A 301 4.93 -26.07 12.25
CA PRO A 301 3.54 -26.07 12.73
C PRO A 301 2.53 -26.60 11.69
N PHE A 302 2.74 -26.33 10.40
CA PHE A 302 1.89 -26.86 9.34
C PHE A 302 2.16 -28.35 9.09
N CYS A 303 3.43 -28.73 8.99
CA CYS A 303 3.83 -30.11 8.75
C CYS A 303 3.41 -31.03 9.90
N GLY A 304 3.46 -30.58 11.15
CA GLY A 304 3.10 -31.35 12.34
C GLY A 304 1.61 -31.42 12.66
N ASP A 305 0.76 -30.64 11.98
CA ASP A 305 -0.68 -30.58 12.30
C ASP A 305 -1.43 -31.82 11.78
N ALA A 306 -1.80 -32.71 12.70
CA ALA A 306 -2.53 -33.95 12.40
C ALA A 306 -3.94 -33.71 11.85
N ALA A 307 -4.54 -32.54 12.06
CA ALA A 307 -5.87 -32.20 11.57
C ALA A 307 -5.90 -31.87 10.07
N LEU A 308 -4.76 -31.53 9.47
CA LEU A 308 -4.67 -31.16 8.04
C LEU A 308 -4.53 -32.38 7.12
N PRO A 309 -4.87 -32.25 5.82
CA PRO A 309 -4.63 -33.32 4.84
C PRO A 309 -3.15 -33.75 4.80
N VAL A 310 -2.90 -35.06 4.67
CA VAL A 310 -1.54 -35.63 4.69
C VAL A 310 -0.73 -35.21 3.46
N ARG A 311 -1.37 -35.15 2.28
CA ARG A 311 -0.67 -34.98 1.01
C ARG A 311 0.10 -33.64 0.89
N PRO A 312 -0.51 -32.47 1.13
CA PRO A 312 0.23 -31.20 1.11
C PRO A 312 1.40 -31.17 2.11
N ARG A 313 1.27 -31.82 3.27
CA ARG A 313 2.33 -31.90 4.28
C ARG A 313 3.52 -32.74 3.80
N ILE A 314 3.26 -33.85 3.12
CA ILE A 314 4.32 -34.66 2.47
C ILE A 314 5.01 -33.84 1.40
N ASP A 315 4.26 -33.18 0.53
CA ASP A 315 4.80 -32.41 -0.60
C ASP A 315 5.71 -31.27 -0.09
N VAL A 316 5.32 -30.56 0.96
CA VAL A 316 6.17 -29.55 1.62
C VAL A 316 7.48 -30.14 2.15
N LEU A 317 7.41 -31.27 2.88
CA LEU A 317 8.60 -31.91 3.42
C LEU A 317 9.52 -32.46 2.31
N GLN A 318 8.98 -32.91 1.18
CA GLN A 318 9.75 -33.33 0.01
C GLN A 318 10.48 -32.16 -0.67
N ILE A 319 9.83 -31.00 -0.79
CA ILE A 319 10.45 -29.76 -1.29
C ILE A 319 11.65 -29.39 -0.41
N LEU A 320 11.48 -29.47 0.91
CA LEU A 320 12.55 -29.17 1.87
C LEU A 320 13.69 -30.20 1.80
N GLU A 321 13.38 -31.50 1.72
CA GLU A 321 14.38 -32.58 1.57
C GLU A 321 15.23 -32.42 0.30
N SER A 322 14.62 -31.93 -0.79
CA SER A 322 15.30 -31.76 -2.07
C SER A 322 16.27 -30.58 -2.10
N ASN A 323 16.08 -29.59 -1.22
CA ASN A 323 16.87 -28.35 -1.19
C ASN A 323 17.76 -28.23 0.06
N PHE A 324 17.45 -28.94 1.15
CA PHE A 324 18.15 -28.80 2.42
C PHE A 324 18.35 -30.15 3.12
N SER A 325 19.38 -30.23 3.95
CA SER A 325 19.53 -31.32 4.91
C SER A 325 18.47 -31.19 6.02
N LEU A 326 17.50 -32.09 6.03
CA LEU A 326 16.48 -32.13 7.08
C LEU A 326 17.07 -32.53 8.44
N ARG A 327 16.50 -31.99 9.53
CA ARG A 327 16.81 -32.44 10.89
C ARG A 327 16.19 -33.82 11.13
N ASP A 328 16.76 -34.59 12.06
CA ASP A 328 16.28 -35.93 12.42
C ASP A 328 14.77 -35.99 12.76
N SER A 329 14.22 -34.95 13.39
CA SER A 329 12.80 -34.85 13.69
C SER A 329 11.95 -34.75 12.43
N ASP A 330 12.41 -33.98 11.45
CA ASP A 330 11.72 -33.71 10.19
C ASP A 330 11.85 -34.92 9.24
N VAL A 331 12.99 -35.62 9.25
CA VAL A 331 13.19 -36.91 8.57
C VAL A 331 12.24 -37.98 9.12
N ARG A 332 12.13 -38.10 10.44
CA ARG A 332 11.18 -39.05 11.08
C ARG A 332 9.74 -38.72 10.72
N LEU A 333 9.38 -37.43 10.70
CA LEU A 333 8.04 -36.98 10.32
C LEU A 333 7.73 -37.30 8.86
N LEU A 334 8.67 -37.06 7.94
CA LEU A 334 8.55 -37.40 6.53
C LEU A 334 8.40 -38.92 6.31
N LEU A 335 9.21 -39.73 7.00
CA LEU A 335 9.11 -41.20 6.95
C LEU A 335 7.76 -41.70 7.49
N LEU A 336 7.27 -41.11 8.60
CA LEU A 336 5.96 -41.42 9.17
C LEU A 336 4.85 -41.15 8.15
N TYR A 337 4.84 -39.98 7.53
CA TYR A 337 3.81 -39.62 6.57
C TYR A 337 3.88 -40.44 5.28
N ARG A 338 5.07 -40.72 4.75
CA ARG A 338 5.25 -41.67 3.62
C ARG A 338 4.66 -43.03 3.96
N THR A 339 4.91 -43.54 5.16
CA THR A 339 4.37 -44.83 5.60
C THR A 339 2.84 -44.80 5.72
N GLN A 340 2.28 -43.75 6.32
CA GLN A 340 0.82 -43.57 6.44
C GLN A 340 0.13 -43.43 5.09
N ALA A 341 0.74 -42.71 4.14
CA ALA A 341 0.21 -42.58 2.78
C ALA A 341 0.20 -43.91 2.04
N VAL A 342 1.27 -44.71 2.15
CA VAL A 342 1.34 -46.05 1.55
C VAL A 342 0.34 -47.01 2.18
N LEU A 343 0.15 -46.95 3.50
CA LEU A 343 -0.83 -47.80 4.20
C LEU A 343 -2.27 -47.45 3.81
N LYS A 344 -2.62 -46.16 3.74
CA LYS A 344 -3.95 -45.72 3.28
C LYS A 344 -4.22 -46.07 1.81
N ASP A 345 -3.22 -45.95 0.93
CA ASP A 345 -3.36 -46.36 -0.49
C ASP A 345 -3.59 -47.88 -0.61
N ARG A 346 -2.95 -48.68 0.25
CA ARG A 346 -3.17 -50.13 0.32
C ARG A 346 -4.54 -50.50 0.88
N GLU A 347 -5.03 -49.82 1.91
CA GLU A 347 -6.37 -50.06 2.46
C GLU A 347 -7.48 -49.75 1.45
N VAL A 348 -7.33 -48.69 0.65
CA VAL A 348 -8.29 -48.35 -0.43
C VAL A 348 -8.30 -49.40 -1.53
N ARG A 349 -7.13 -49.95 -1.93
CA ARG A 349 -7.03 -51.01 -2.95
C ARG A 349 -7.53 -52.39 -2.51
N VAL A 350 -7.66 -52.62 -1.20
CA VAL A 350 -8.19 -53.89 -0.64
C VAL A 350 -9.72 -53.84 -0.48
N GLN A 351 -10.33 -52.65 -0.56
CA GLN A 351 -11.77 -52.44 -0.41
C GLN A 351 -12.54 -52.20 -1.74
N THR A 352 -11.82 -52.13 -2.86
CA THR A 352 -12.36 -52.17 -4.25
C THR A 352 -12.09 -53.53 -4.87
#